data_AF-A0A2E9LGN2-F1
#
_entry.id   AF-A0A2E9LGN2-F1
#
_cell.length_a   1.000
_cell.length_b   1.000
_cell.length_c   1.000
_cell.angle_alpha   90.00
_cell.angle_beta   90.00
_cell.angle_gamma   90.00
#
_symmetry.space_group_name_H-M   'P 1'
#
loop_
_entity.id
_entity.type
_entity.pdbx_description
1 polymer ?
#
loop_
_entity_poly.entity_id
_entity_poly.type
_entity_poly.pdbx_seq_one_letter_code
_entity_poly.pdbx_strand_id
1 'polypeptide(L)'
;MRDKLYNFFIGGKRFEKEFKKQVRLLIVLTLGFTIAFTWRQTLFDVSQALVQLIIDVKGSTSLSILTSTFITIVSIIIIYLTSHFLKENKENY
;
A
#
# COMPACT_ATOMS: atom_id res chain seq x y z
N MET A 1 23.51 -23.12 35.58
CA MET A 1 22.55 -23.15 34.45
C MET A 1 21.19 -22.52 34.77
N ARG A 2 20.73 -22.49 36.04
CA ARG A 2 19.44 -21.87 36.43
C ARG A 2 19.39 -20.35 36.20
N ASP A 3 20.51 -19.63 36.33
CA ASP A 3 20.52 -18.16 36.18
C ASP A 3 20.42 -17.70 34.72
N LYS A 4 20.77 -18.55 33.74
CA LYS A 4 20.61 -18.25 32.30
C LYS A 4 19.15 -18.29 31.86
N LEU A 5 18.34 -19.18 32.43
CA LEU A 5 16.89 -19.24 32.16
C LEU A 5 16.15 -18.08 32.84
N TYR A 6 16.59 -17.64 34.01
CA TYR A 6 15.98 -16.53 34.73
C TYR A 6 16.18 -15.18 34.01
N ASN A 7 17.37 -14.93 33.46
CA ASN A 7 17.62 -13.74 32.63
C ASN A 7 16.95 -13.79 31.25
N PHE A 8 16.73 -14.99 30.69
CA PHE A 8 15.89 -15.15 29.48
C PHE A 8 14.41 -14.81 29.78
N PHE A 9 13.92 -15.16 30.97
CA PHE A 9 12.54 -14.87 31.39
C PHE A 9 12.32 -13.40 31.80
N ILE A 10 13.33 -12.74 32.39
CA ILE A 10 13.29 -11.29 32.70
C ILE A 10 13.41 -10.41 31.44
N GLY A 11 14.13 -10.87 30.41
CA GLY A 11 14.08 -10.27 29.07
C GLY A 11 12.77 -10.55 28.31
N GLY A 12 12.02 -11.57 28.74
CA GLY A 12 10.79 -12.05 28.10
C GLY A 12 9.63 -11.04 28.10
N LYS A 13 9.43 -10.25 29.17
CA LYS A 13 8.33 -9.26 29.22
C LYS A 13 8.53 -8.08 28.26
N ARG A 14 9.78 -7.67 28.02
CA ARG A 14 10.09 -6.66 26.98
C ARG A 14 9.97 -7.26 25.58
N PHE A 15 10.42 -8.51 25.40
CA PHE A 15 10.28 -9.23 24.14
C PHE A 15 8.81 -9.44 23.75
N GLU A 16 7.95 -9.86 24.68
CA GLU A 16 6.51 -10.04 24.45
C GLU A 16 5.83 -8.72 24.03
N LYS A 17 6.22 -7.60 24.65
CA LYS A 17 5.70 -6.27 24.32
C LYS A 17 6.14 -5.81 22.92
N GLU A 18 7.39 -6.03 22.56
CA GLU A 18 7.92 -5.72 21.22
C GLU A 18 7.32 -6.67 20.16
N PHE A 19 7.21 -7.96 20.45
CA PHE A 19 6.58 -8.96 19.59
C PHE A 19 5.12 -8.60 19.30
N LYS A 20 4.35 -8.20 20.32
CA LYS A 20 2.96 -7.76 20.14
C LYS A 20 2.83 -6.50 19.26
N LYS A 21 3.79 -5.58 19.34
CA LYS A 21 3.85 -4.41 18.43
C LYS A 21 4.16 -4.84 17.00
N GLN A 22 5.14 -5.73 16.81
CA GLN A 22 5.52 -6.24 15.49
C GLN A 22 4.37 -7.02 14.84
N VAL A 23 3.70 -7.89 15.59
CA VAL A 23 2.52 -8.62 15.11
C VAL A 23 1.39 -7.67 14.75
N ARG A 24 1.13 -6.63 15.55
CA ARG A 24 0.14 -5.60 15.21
C ARG A 24 0.50 -4.88 13.91
N LEU A 25 1.76 -4.47 13.75
CA LEU A 25 2.24 -3.80 12.55
C LEU A 25 2.11 -4.72 11.33
N LEU A 26 2.47 -6.00 11.48
CA LEU A 26 2.34 -7.00 10.44
C LEU A 26 0.88 -7.17 10.01
N ILE A 27 -0.06 -7.29 10.97
CA ILE A 27 -1.50 -7.38 10.67
C ILE A 27 -1.97 -6.14 9.91
N VAL A 28 -1.60 -4.93 10.34
CA VAL A 28 -1.99 -3.68 9.67
C VAL A 28 -1.43 -3.63 8.24
N LEU A 29 -0.17 -4.00 8.05
CA LEU A 29 0.46 -4.05 6.73
C LEU A 29 -0.20 -5.11 5.84
N THR A 30 -0.45 -6.31 6.35
CA THR A 30 -1.10 -7.39 5.60
C THR A 30 -2.51 -6.99 5.21
N LEU A 31 -3.32 -6.43 6.11
CA LEU A 31 -4.67 -5.99 5.80
C LEU A 31 -4.66 -4.84 4.79
N GLY A 32 -3.80 -3.83 4.98
CA GLY A 32 -3.66 -2.73 4.03
C GLY A 32 -3.23 -3.22 2.64
N PHE A 33 -2.27 -4.14 2.59
CA PHE A 33 -1.85 -4.79 1.36
C PHE A 33 -2.98 -5.59 0.71
N THR A 34 -3.71 -6.42 1.47
CA THR A 34 -4.84 -7.19 0.95
C THR A 34 -5.92 -6.28 0.39
N ILE A 35 -6.28 -5.19 1.08
CA ILE A 35 -7.26 -4.22 0.60
C ILE A 35 -6.76 -3.59 -0.72
N ALA A 36 -5.53 -3.07 -0.75
CA ALA A 36 -4.95 -2.50 -1.96
C ALA A 36 -4.90 -3.52 -3.11
N PHE A 37 -4.60 -4.78 -2.80
CA PHE A 37 -4.54 -5.87 -3.76
C PHE A 37 -5.93 -6.21 -4.32
N THR A 38 -6.96 -6.28 -3.48
CA THR A 38 -8.35 -6.50 -3.92
C THR A 38 -8.84 -5.36 -4.81
N TRP A 39 -8.42 -4.13 -4.54
CA TRP A 39 -8.84 -2.95 -5.31
C TRP A 39 -8.10 -2.80 -6.64
N ARG A 40 -7.00 -3.52 -6.87
CA ARG A 40 -6.22 -3.47 -8.13
C ARG A 40 -7.11 -3.67 -9.35
N GLN A 41 -7.96 -4.70 -9.30
CA GLN A 41 -8.79 -5.09 -10.44
C GLN A 41 -9.94 -4.09 -10.65
N THR A 42 -10.59 -3.68 -9.56
CA THR A 42 -11.62 -2.64 -9.59
C THR A 42 -11.10 -1.31 -10.11
N LEU A 43 -9.89 -0.89 -9.73
CA LEU A 43 -9.28 0.35 -10.24
C LEU A 43 -9.02 0.28 -11.74
N PHE A 44 -8.61 -0.88 -12.24
CA PHE A 44 -8.42 -1.10 -13.67
C PHE A 44 -9.76 -1.03 -14.41
N ASP A 45 -10.78 -1.73 -13.93
CA ASP A 45 -12.11 -1.77 -14.55
C ASP A 45 -12.80 -0.38 -14.53
N VAL A 46 -12.67 0.37 -13.43
CA VAL A 46 -13.17 1.75 -13.32
C VAL A 46 -12.44 2.67 -14.30
N SER A 47 -11.11 2.56 -14.38
CA SER A 47 -10.32 3.35 -15.33
C SER A 47 -10.71 3.00 -16.77
N GLN A 48 -10.97 1.72 -17.04
CA GLN A 48 -11.41 1.24 -18.35
C GLN A 48 -12.77 1.82 -18.72
N ALA A 49 -13.73 1.78 -17.80
CA ALA A 49 -15.05 2.37 -17.99
C ALA A 49 -14.99 3.88 -18.25
N LEU A 50 -14.12 4.61 -17.52
CA LEU A 50 -13.90 6.05 -17.75
C LEU A 50 -13.30 6.32 -19.12
N VAL A 51 -12.30 5.55 -19.53
CA VAL A 51 -11.67 5.69 -20.86
C VAL A 51 -12.64 5.33 -21.98
N GLN A 52 -13.47 4.29 -21.81
CA GLN A 52 -14.54 3.93 -22.75
C GLN A 52 -15.55 5.07 -22.90
N LEU A 53 -15.99 5.66 -21.79
CA LEU A 53 -16.96 6.76 -21.79
C LEU A 53 -16.44 7.98 -22.55
N ILE A 54 -15.14 8.25 -22.47
CA ILE A 54 -14.53 9.44 -23.09
C ILE A 54 -14.15 9.22 -24.57
N ILE A 55 -13.75 8.00 -24.97
CA ILE A 55 -13.07 7.78 -26.26
C ILE A 55 -13.82 6.81 -27.21
N ASP A 56 -14.92 6.19 -26.78
CA ASP A 56 -15.78 5.29 -27.60
C ASP A 56 -14.99 4.27 -28.47
N VAL A 57 -13.91 3.71 -27.90
CA VAL A 57 -13.02 2.79 -28.59
C VAL A 57 -13.56 1.36 -28.50
N LYS A 58 -13.93 0.80 -29.65
CA LYS A 58 -14.52 -0.56 -29.76
C LYS A 58 -13.52 -1.72 -29.69
N GLY A 59 -12.21 -1.45 -29.75
CA GLY A 59 -11.16 -2.48 -29.71
C GLY A 59 -10.72 -2.82 -28.29
N SER A 60 -10.84 -4.09 -27.89
CA SER A 60 -10.48 -4.56 -26.53
C SER A 60 -9.01 -4.36 -26.18
N THR A 61 -8.10 -4.57 -27.14
CA THR A 61 -6.65 -4.44 -26.92
C THR A 61 -6.20 -2.99 -26.79
N SER A 62 -6.67 -2.10 -27.67
CA SER A 62 -6.33 -0.68 -27.62
C SER A 62 -6.86 -0.01 -26.36
N LEU A 63 -8.04 -0.41 -25.91
CA LEU A 63 -8.65 0.08 -24.69
C LEU A 63 -7.84 -0.29 -23.44
N SER A 64 -7.40 -1.55 -23.32
CA SER A 64 -6.58 -2.00 -22.18
C SER A 64 -5.24 -1.27 -22.11
N ILE A 65 -4.61 -1.02 -23.26
CA ILE A 65 -3.35 -0.27 -23.33
C ILE A 65 -3.59 1.18 -22.88
N LEU A 66 -4.63 1.84 -23.41
CA LEU A 66 -4.95 3.23 -23.10
C LEU A 66 -5.32 3.40 -21.62
N THR A 67 -6.08 2.45 -21.07
CA THR A 67 -6.41 2.38 -19.65
C THR A 67 -5.17 2.21 -18.78
N SER A 68 -4.24 1.34 -19.20
CA SER A 68 -2.98 1.12 -18.49
C SER A 68 -2.08 2.36 -18.51
N THR A 69 -2.03 3.09 -19.62
CA THR A 69 -1.30 4.36 -19.71
C THR A 69 -1.96 5.42 -18.83
N PHE A 70 -3.29 5.52 -18.86
CA PHE A 70 -4.06 6.45 -18.04
C PHE A 70 -3.83 6.21 -16.55
N ILE A 71 -3.98 4.97 -16.08
CA ILE A 71 -3.79 4.66 -14.66
C ILE A 71 -2.34 4.88 -14.21
N THR A 72 -1.37 4.69 -15.10
CA THR A 72 0.05 4.97 -14.82
C THR A 72 0.29 6.46 -14.63
N ILE A 73 -0.26 7.30 -15.51
CA ILE A 73 -0.16 8.77 -15.38
C ILE A 73 -0.82 9.24 -14.07
N VAL A 74 -2.02 8.76 -13.77
CA VAL A 74 -2.74 9.08 -12.53
C VAL A 74 -1.93 8.63 -11.30
N SER A 75 -1.35 7.43 -11.33
CA SER A 75 -0.53 6.92 -10.25
C SER A 75 0.72 7.78 -10.00
N ILE A 76 1.41 8.21 -11.07
CA ILE A 76 2.57 9.11 -10.96
C ILE A 76 2.14 10.45 -10.35
N ILE A 77 1.00 11.01 -10.74
CA ILE A 77 0.47 12.26 -10.18
C ILE A 77 0.17 12.10 -8.68
N ILE A 78 -0.48 11.01 -8.28
CA ILE A 78 -0.79 10.74 -6.87
C ILE A 78 0.51 10.58 -6.06
N ILE A 79 1.49 9.85 -6.57
CA ILE A 79 2.80 9.69 -5.92
C ILE A 79 3.50 11.04 -5.79
N TYR A 80 3.48 11.86 -6.85
CA TYR A 80 4.07 13.19 -6.84
C TYR A 80 3.41 14.11 -5.81
N LEU A 81 2.07 14.18 -5.78
CA LEU A 81 1.31 14.95 -4.80
C LEU A 81 1.57 14.47 -3.37
N THR A 82 1.56 13.15 -3.16
CA THR A 82 1.83 12.55 -1.85
C THR A 82 3.25 12.86 -1.39
N SER A 83 4.23 12.76 -2.29
CA SER A 83 5.64 13.10 -2.01
C SER A 83 5.81 14.58 -1.67
N HIS A 84 5.13 15.47 -2.41
CA HIS A 84 5.17 16.90 -2.15
C HIS A 84 4.58 17.24 -0.77
N PHE A 85 3.40 16.72 -0.46
CA PHE A 85 2.72 16.94 0.83
C PHE A 85 3.50 16.35 2.01
N LEU A 86 4.14 15.18 1.82
CA LEU A 86 4.95 14.55 2.86
C LEU A 86 6.28 15.28 3.08
N LYS A 87 6.84 15.91 2.05
CA LYS A 87 8.08 16.70 2.13
C LYS A 87 7.87 18.00 2.93
N GLU A 88 6.72 18.64 2.77
CA GLU A 88 6.37 19.87 3.49
C GLU A 88 6.27 19.69 5.01
N ASN A 89 5.95 18.48 5.47
CA ASN A 89 5.97 18.12 6.90
C ASN A 89 7.37 17.84 7.46
N LYS A 90 8.39 17.65 6.60
CA LYS A 90 9.78 17.40 7.02
C LYS A 90 10.64 18.67 7.10
N GLU A 91 10.23 19.77 6.47
CA GLU A 91 10.96 21.05 6.54
C GLU A 91 10.57 21.91 7.76
N ASN A 92 9.58 21.50 8.56
CA ASN A 92 9.12 22.20 9.76
C ASN A 92 9.58 21.57 11.10
N TYR A 93 10.67 20.80 11.10
CA TYR A 93 11.34 20.31 12.33
C TYR A 93 12.84 20.60 12.31
#